data_AF-A0A9D4VHE4-F1
#
_entry.id   AF-A0A9D4VHE4-F1
#
_cell.length_a   1.000
_cell.length_b   1.000
_cell.length_c   1.000
_cell.angle_alpha   90.00
_cell.angle_beta   90.00
_cell.angle_gamma   90.00
#
_symmetry.space_group_name_H-M   'P 1'
#
loop_
_entity.id
_entity.type
_entity.pdbx_description
1 polymer ?
#
loop_
_entity_poly.entity_id
_entity_poly.type
_entity_poly.pdbx_seq_one_letter_code
_entity_poly.pdbx_strand_id
1 'polypeptide(L)'
;MKTYNAVEQKQIRFIVMGNVFCSEYRIHKRFDLKGSSHGRITDKPREEIDETTTLKDLDLNFVFRLEQSWFQELKWQLDRDCEFLEAEGIMDYSLLIGLHFRDDHSVDETESSPRDTLSGKRDMHDDDTHIPRGPLIRLGMNMPARAARMCSGKSNNSTPSENTSEISDVILYFGIIDILQDYDISKRIEHAYKSLQVDPTSISAVDPKLYSKRFRDFIHRIFVEDT
;
A
#
# COMPACT_ATOMS: atom_id res chain seq x y z
N MET A 1 48.91 22.86 28.79
CA MET A 1 47.51 23.31 28.57
C MET A 1 46.95 22.44 27.44
N LYS A 2 46.12 21.43 27.77
CA LYS A 2 45.50 20.55 26.75
C LYS A 2 44.05 20.99 26.59
N THR A 3 43.72 21.53 25.42
CA THR A 3 42.35 21.81 25.01
C THR A 3 41.67 20.50 24.63
N TYR A 4 40.64 20.12 25.38
CA TYR A 4 39.76 19.01 25.02
C TYR A 4 38.72 19.55 24.04
N ASN A 5 38.79 19.11 22.78
CA ASN A 5 37.71 19.32 21.83
C ASN A 5 36.50 18.51 22.30
N ALA A 6 35.39 19.18 22.58
CA ALA A 6 34.12 18.51 22.89
C ALA A 6 33.68 17.70 21.67
N VAL A 7 33.50 16.39 21.84
CA VAL A 7 32.91 15.53 20.82
C VAL A 7 31.43 15.89 20.74
N GLU A 8 30.99 16.42 19.61
CA GLU A 8 29.59 16.71 19.33
C GLU A 8 28.78 15.41 19.42
N GLN A 9 27.89 15.31 20.41
CA GLN A 9 27.03 14.14 20.56
C GLN A 9 25.91 14.19 19.52
N LYS A 10 25.91 13.23 18.60
CA LYS A 10 24.86 13.09 17.60
C LYS A 10 23.57 12.58 18.25
N GLN A 11 22.53 13.41 18.27
CA GLN A 11 21.21 13.01 18.74
C GLN A 11 20.47 12.24 17.63
N ILE A 12 19.97 11.05 17.95
CA ILE A 12 19.19 10.21 17.04
C ILE A 12 17.75 10.15 17.58
N ARG A 13 16.76 10.37 16.71
CA ARG A 13 15.34 10.19 17.02
C ARG A 13 14.80 9.03 16.19
N PHE A 14 14.02 8.16 16.81
CA PHE A 14 13.34 7.05 16.15
C PHE A 14 11.86 7.09 16.51
N ILE A 15 11.03 6.52 15.63
CA ILE A 15 9.59 6.37 15.82
C ILE A 15 9.30 4.87 15.69
N VAL A 16 8.55 4.34 16.65
CA VAL A 16 8.07 2.96 16.61
C VAL A 16 6.61 3.00 16.20
N MET A 17 6.27 2.26 15.15
CA MET A 17 4.94 2.23 14.55
C MET A 17 4.56 0.81 14.14
N GLY A 18 3.28 0.59 13.84
CA GLY A 18 2.81 -0.69 13.32
C GLY A 18 3.45 -1.03 11.96
N ASN A 19 3.75 -2.31 11.74
CA ASN A 19 4.21 -2.80 10.45
C ASN A 19 3.00 -3.12 9.56
N VAL A 20 2.85 -2.43 8.43
CA VAL A 20 1.77 -2.67 7.45
C VAL A 20 1.80 -4.12 6.93
N PHE A 21 2.99 -4.70 6.77
CA PHE A 21 3.17 -6.09 6.30
C PHE A 21 3.36 -7.06 7.47
N CYS A 22 2.68 -6.82 8.60
CA CYS A 22 2.52 -7.81 9.65
C CYS A 22 1.59 -8.94 9.16
N SER A 23 2.15 -9.80 8.32
CA SER A 23 1.46 -10.81 7.54
C SER A 23 1.92 -12.20 7.93
N GLU A 24 0.99 -13.14 8.02
CA GLU A 24 1.28 -14.58 8.10
C GLU A 24 1.62 -15.17 6.72
N TYR A 25 1.28 -14.45 5.65
CA TYR A 25 1.55 -14.83 4.28
C TYR A 25 2.78 -14.13 3.70
N ARG A 26 3.40 -14.79 2.72
CA ARG A 26 4.50 -14.21 1.93
C ARG A 26 3.99 -13.07 1.04
N ILE A 27 4.59 -11.90 1.14
CA ILE A 27 4.28 -10.76 0.26
C ILE A 27 5.05 -10.91 -1.05
N HIS A 28 4.34 -11.23 -2.14
CA HIS A 28 4.90 -11.46 -3.47
C HIS A 28 5.19 -10.16 -4.24
N LYS A 29 4.38 -9.11 -4.01
CA LYS A 29 4.61 -7.78 -4.62
C LYS A 29 4.33 -6.66 -3.62
N ARG A 30 5.07 -5.58 -3.73
CA ARG A 30 4.94 -4.37 -2.91
C ARG A 30 4.82 -3.16 -3.80
N PHE A 31 3.93 -2.23 -3.47
CA PHE A 31 3.72 -0.99 -4.21
C PHE A 31 3.66 0.20 -3.26
N ASP A 32 4.38 1.26 -3.58
CA ASP A 32 4.25 2.59 -2.98
C ASP A 32 3.53 3.49 -4.00
N LEU A 33 2.34 3.98 -3.64
CA LEU A 33 1.44 4.66 -4.58
C LEU A 33 1.07 6.06 -4.06
N LYS A 34 1.22 7.09 -4.89
CA LYS A 34 0.96 8.52 -4.54
C LYS A 34 -0.06 9.17 -5.46
N GLY A 35 -0.42 8.51 -6.56
CA GLY A 35 -1.30 9.02 -7.60
C GLY A 35 -0.65 10.00 -8.58
N SER A 36 0.68 10.14 -8.58
CA SER A 36 1.43 10.96 -9.54
C SER A 36 2.22 10.10 -10.53
N SER A 37 2.79 10.72 -11.58
CA SER A 37 3.54 10.02 -12.63
C SER A 37 5.04 10.36 -12.64
N HIS A 38 5.43 11.57 -12.24
CA HIS A 38 6.83 12.01 -12.28
C HIS A 38 7.70 11.26 -11.26
N GLY A 39 8.71 10.51 -11.74
CA GLY A 39 9.59 9.70 -10.88
C GLY A 39 8.90 8.48 -10.24
N ARG A 40 7.71 8.11 -10.74
CA ARG A 40 6.87 7.03 -10.20
C ARG A 40 6.98 5.73 -11.00
N ILE A 41 8.15 5.49 -11.59
CA ILE A 41 8.61 4.21 -12.11
C ILE A 41 9.79 3.73 -11.27
N THR A 42 9.93 2.42 -11.11
CA THR A 42 11.06 1.82 -10.41
C THR A 42 12.32 1.90 -11.27
N ASP A 43 13.43 2.32 -10.67
CA ASP A 43 14.70 2.51 -11.40
C ASP A 43 15.43 1.20 -11.67
N LYS A 44 15.07 0.13 -10.95
CA LYS A 44 15.66 -1.20 -11.12
C LYS A 44 15.20 -1.83 -12.45
N PRO A 45 16.12 -2.46 -13.21
CA PRO A 45 15.76 -3.24 -14.38
C PRO A 45 14.89 -4.44 -13.99
N ARG A 46 14.05 -4.92 -14.92
CA ARG A 46 13.01 -5.92 -14.63
C ARG A 46 13.58 -7.26 -14.12
N GLU A 47 14.79 -7.58 -14.55
CA GLU A 47 15.52 -8.79 -14.20
C GLU A 47 16.04 -8.78 -12.75
N GLU A 48 16.18 -7.59 -12.15
CA GLU A 48 16.63 -7.38 -10.77
C GLU A 48 15.47 -7.09 -9.81
N ILE A 49 14.23 -7.11 -10.30
CA ILE A 49 13.05 -6.95 -9.45
C ILE A 49 12.82 -8.23 -8.68
N ASP A 50 12.94 -8.12 -7.37
CA ASP A 50 12.59 -9.16 -6.41
C ASP A 50 11.36 -8.75 -5.57
N GLU A 51 10.93 -9.64 -4.69
CA GLU A 51 9.77 -9.42 -3.80
C GLU A 51 9.99 -8.35 -2.73
N THR A 52 11.26 -7.98 -2.48
CA THR A 52 11.61 -6.93 -1.54
C THR A 52 11.57 -5.55 -2.17
N THR A 53 11.57 -5.49 -3.51
CA THR A 53 11.55 -4.27 -4.29
C THR A 53 10.16 -3.64 -4.24
N THR A 54 10.09 -2.41 -3.72
CA THR A 54 8.87 -1.62 -3.70
C THR A 54 8.67 -0.93 -5.05
N LEU A 55 7.65 -1.38 -5.77
CA LEU A 55 7.23 -0.85 -7.07
C LEU A 55 6.46 0.47 -6.90
N LYS A 56 6.33 1.27 -7.96
CA LYS A 56 5.65 2.57 -7.93
C LYS A 56 4.40 2.61 -8.83
N ASP A 57 3.78 3.77 -8.96
CA ASP A 57 2.49 3.97 -9.64
C ASP A 57 2.49 3.49 -11.10
N LEU A 58 3.57 3.73 -11.85
CA LEU A 58 3.67 3.35 -13.27
C LEU A 58 4.01 1.86 -13.45
N ASP A 59 4.49 1.20 -12.39
CA ASP A 59 4.76 -0.24 -12.39
C ASP A 59 3.50 -1.05 -12.07
N LEU A 60 2.47 -0.40 -11.48
CA LEU A 60 1.23 -1.05 -11.11
C LEU A 60 0.42 -1.45 -12.34
N ASN A 61 0.23 -2.75 -12.51
CA ASN A 61 -0.50 -3.36 -13.62
C ASN A 61 -1.71 -4.18 -13.15
N PHE A 62 -2.27 -3.85 -11.98
CA PHE A 62 -3.41 -4.54 -11.39
C PHE A 62 -4.56 -3.56 -11.09
N VAL A 63 -5.78 -4.05 -11.27
CA VAL A 63 -6.98 -3.55 -10.58
C VAL A 63 -7.35 -4.57 -9.51
N PHE A 64 -7.57 -4.11 -8.29
CA PHE A 64 -8.01 -4.92 -7.16
C PHE A 64 -9.52 -4.82 -7.02
N ARG A 65 -10.21 -5.95 -7.17
CA ARG A 65 -11.65 -6.05 -6.95
C ARG A 65 -11.91 -6.49 -5.53
N LEU A 66 -12.68 -5.70 -4.80
CA LEU A 66 -13.06 -5.93 -3.41
C LEU A 66 -14.55 -6.25 -3.34
N GLU A 67 -14.94 -7.10 -2.40
CA GLU A 67 -16.34 -7.27 -2.03
C GLU A 67 -16.97 -5.89 -1.70
N GLN A 68 -18.25 -5.71 -2.05
CA GLN A 68 -18.96 -4.44 -1.89
C GLN A 68 -18.80 -3.81 -0.50
N SER A 69 -18.96 -4.59 0.57
CA SER A 69 -18.82 -4.08 1.94
C SER A 69 -17.43 -3.49 2.20
N TRP A 70 -16.39 -4.21 1.81
CA TRP A 70 -14.99 -3.81 1.93
C TRP A 70 -14.62 -2.64 1.03
N PHE A 71 -15.17 -2.57 -0.18
CA PHE A 71 -14.95 -1.46 -1.09
C PHE A 71 -15.51 -0.15 -0.53
N GLN A 72 -16.73 -0.18 0.00
CA GLN A 72 -17.35 1.00 0.62
C GLN A 72 -16.61 1.43 1.89
N GLU A 73 -16.18 0.47 2.72
CA GLU A 73 -15.39 0.76 3.93
C GLU A 73 -14.03 1.38 3.59
N LEU A 74 -13.34 0.83 2.58
CA LEU A 74 -12.08 1.40 2.07
C LEU A 74 -12.28 2.85 1.63
N LYS A 75 -13.30 3.09 0.79
CA LYS A 75 -13.60 4.42 0.26
C LYS A 75 -13.87 5.42 1.38
N TRP A 76 -14.72 5.03 2.33
CA TRP A 76 -15.09 5.88 3.46
C TRP A 76 -13.89 6.23 4.36
N GLN A 77 -13.09 5.23 4.74
CA GLN A 77 -11.90 5.43 5.56
C GLN A 77 -10.85 6.28 4.82
N LEU A 78 -10.61 6.00 3.54
CA LEU A 78 -9.64 6.76 2.72
C LEU A 78 -10.03 8.24 2.59
N ASP A 79 -11.32 8.52 2.39
CA ASP A 79 -11.82 9.90 2.35
C ASP A 79 -11.58 10.62 3.68
N ARG A 80 -11.85 9.96 4.82
CA ARG A 80 -11.60 10.50 6.16
C ARG A 80 -10.12 10.74 6.44
N ASP A 81 -9.27 9.79 6.11
CA ASP A 81 -7.83 9.92 6.31
C ASP A 81 -7.24 11.05 5.44
N CYS A 82 -7.68 11.16 4.19
CA CYS A 82 -7.23 12.23 3.29
C CYS A 82 -7.72 13.61 3.72
N GLU A 83 -8.95 13.73 4.24
CA GLU A 83 -9.44 14.98 4.82
C GLU A 83 -8.63 15.40 6.04
N PHE A 84 -8.27 14.46 6.91
CA PHE A 84 -7.41 14.73 8.05
C PHE A 84 -6.01 15.20 7.62
N LEU A 85 -5.35 14.45 6.72
CA LEU A 85 -4.01 14.79 6.24
C LEU A 85 -4.00 16.16 5.51
N GLU A 86 -5.04 16.45 4.72
CA GLU A 86 -5.22 17.76 4.08
C GLU A 86 -5.35 18.88 5.11
N ALA A 87 -6.16 18.69 6.16
CA ALA A 87 -6.38 19.69 7.20
C ALA A 87 -5.10 20.00 8.00
N GLU A 88 -4.26 19.00 8.23
CA GLU A 88 -2.95 19.14 8.87
C GLU A 88 -1.86 19.65 7.90
N GLY A 89 -2.18 19.84 6.61
CA GLY A 89 -1.22 20.29 5.61
C GLY A 89 -0.13 19.26 5.29
N ILE A 90 -0.40 17.98 5.56
CA ILE A 90 0.51 16.86 5.31
C ILE A 90 0.39 16.45 3.84
N MET A 91 1.54 16.20 3.21
CA MET A 91 1.62 15.78 1.81
C MET A 91 2.69 14.75 1.59
N ASP A 92 2.83 14.30 0.34
CA ASP A 92 3.83 13.32 -0.09
C ASP A 92 3.70 11.95 0.62
N TYR A 93 2.56 11.68 1.26
CA TYR A 93 2.20 10.38 1.82
C TYR A 93 1.82 9.38 0.73
N SER A 94 2.15 8.10 0.93
CA SER A 94 1.85 7.02 -0.03
C SER A 94 0.85 6.04 0.56
N LEU A 95 0.09 5.34 -0.29
CA LEU A 95 -0.51 4.06 0.06
C LEU A 95 0.53 2.97 -0.22
N LEU A 96 0.99 2.31 0.84
CA LEU A 96 1.82 1.11 0.72
C LEU A 96 0.88 -0.10 0.58
N ILE A 97 1.05 -0.90 -0.47
CA ILE A 97 0.28 -2.13 -0.72
C ILE A 97 1.22 -3.33 -0.78
N GLY A 98 0.85 -4.40 -0.10
CA GLY A 98 1.46 -5.72 -0.15
C GLY A 98 0.45 -6.71 -0.72
N LEU A 99 0.90 -7.51 -1.69
CA LEU A 99 0.08 -8.44 -2.44
C LEU A 99 0.60 -9.87 -2.25
N HIS A 100 -0.27 -10.74 -1.77
CA HIS A 100 -0.05 -12.19 -1.71
C HIS A 100 -1.02 -12.89 -2.67
N PHE A 101 -0.51 -13.48 -3.74
CA PHE A 101 -1.26 -14.44 -4.58
C PHE A 101 -1.56 -15.72 -3.81
N ARG A 102 -2.81 -16.15 -3.83
CA ARG A 102 -3.20 -17.48 -3.35
C ARG A 102 -2.87 -18.48 -4.46
N ASP A 103 -2.09 -19.50 -4.14
CA ASP A 103 -1.82 -20.57 -5.09
C ASP A 103 -3.08 -21.42 -5.27
N ASP A 104 -3.46 -21.71 -6.52
CA ASP A 104 -4.59 -22.61 -6.86
C ASP A 104 -4.23 -24.10 -6.64
N HIS A 105 -3.00 -24.36 -6.20
CA HIS A 105 -2.53 -25.69 -5.83
C HIS A 105 -2.80 -25.94 -4.35
N SER A 106 -4.03 -26.36 -4.06
CA SER A 106 -4.34 -27.09 -2.82
C SER A 106 -3.64 -28.45 -2.82
N VAL A 107 -2.35 -28.44 -2.50
CA VAL A 107 -1.69 -29.59 -1.87
C VAL A 107 -1.22 -29.10 -0.50
N ASP A 108 -1.95 -29.58 0.50
CA ASP A 108 -1.76 -29.37 1.93
C ASP A 108 -0.30 -29.66 2.34
N GLU A 109 0.40 -28.68 2.90
CA GLU A 109 1.56 -28.93 3.78
C GLU A 109 1.37 -28.19 5.10
N THR A 110 0.81 -28.96 6.01
CA THR A 110 0.83 -28.78 7.45
C THR A 110 2.28 -28.77 7.95
N GLU A 111 3.00 -27.64 7.95
CA GLU A 111 4.29 -27.55 8.68
C GLU A 111 4.46 -26.26 9.51
N SER A 112 4.32 -26.44 10.83
CA SER A 112 5.13 -25.86 11.91
C SER A 112 5.05 -24.36 12.21
N SER A 113 4.06 -23.97 13.02
CA SER A 113 4.18 -22.79 13.89
C SER A 113 5.16 -23.10 15.04
N PRO A 114 6.10 -22.21 15.39
CA PRO A 114 6.92 -22.37 16.59
C PRO A 114 6.05 -22.18 17.84
N ARG A 115 6.06 -23.19 18.70
CA ARG A 115 5.47 -23.13 20.04
C ARG A 115 6.21 -22.10 20.89
N ASP A 116 5.53 -21.05 21.31
CA ASP A 116 5.89 -20.36 22.54
C ASP A 116 5.11 -20.94 23.73
N THR A 117 5.89 -21.38 24.70
CA THR A 117 5.48 -22.12 25.88
C THR A 117 5.17 -21.15 27.01
N LEU A 118 3.91 -20.93 27.36
CA LEU A 118 3.53 -20.38 28.67
C LEU A 118 2.23 -21.02 29.21
N SER A 119 2.45 -22.01 30.08
CA SER A 119 1.72 -22.33 31.33
C SER A 119 0.32 -21.76 31.57
N GLY A 120 -0.66 -22.66 31.75
CA GLY A 120 -1.89 -22.35 32.49
C GLY A 120 -2.97 -23.45 32.41
N LYS A 121 -2.89 -24.45 33.29
CA LYS A 121 -3.97 -25.44 33.52
C LYS A 121 -5.28 -24.74 33.91
N ARG A 122 -6.36 -24.95 33.17
CA ARG A 122 -7.75 -24.88 33.68
C ARG A 122 -8.63 -25.89 32.94
N ASP A 123 -9.23 -26.78 33.71
CA ASP A 123 -10.28 -27.72 33.31
C ASP A 123 -11.66 -27.05 33.22
N MET A 124 -12.55 -27.68 32.44
CA MET A 124 -14.04 -27.68 32.47
C MET A 124 -14.86 -26.76 31.52
N HIS A 125 -15.70 -27.45 30.73
CA HIS A 125 -16.94 -27.11 29.98
C HIS A 125 -17.21 -25.67 29.51
N ASP A 126 -17.44 -25.48 28.20
CA ASP A 126 -18.74 -25.18 27.55
C ASP A 126 -18.54 -24.55 26.14
N ASP A 127 -19.55 -24.73 25.30
CA ASP A 127 -19.87 -24.02 24.04
C ASP A 127 -18.98 -24.21 22.79
N ASP A 128 -19.50 -25.00 21.85
CA ASP A 128 -19.02 -25.13 20.47
C ASP A 128 -19.47 -23.92 19.64
N THR A 129 -18.94 -22.74 19.96
CA THR A 129 -18.91 -21.64 18.99
C THR A 129 -17.66 -21.83 18.13
N HIS A 130 -17.84 -22.41 16.95
CA HIS A 130 -16.82 -22.43 15.89
C HIS A 130 -16.38 -21.00 15.54
N ILE A 131 -15.42 -20.45 16.28
CA ILE A 131 -14.66 -19.29 15.84
C ILE A 131 -13.95 -19.71 14.55
N PRO A 132 -14.13 -19.02 13.42
CA PRO A 132 -13.45 -19.38 12.19
C PRO A 132 -11.95 -19.37 12.47
N ARG A 133 -11.28 -20.52 12.28
CA ARG A 133 -9.81 -20.65 12.40
C ARG A 133 -9.12 -20.00 11.19
N GLY A 134 -9.41 -18.73 10.96
CA GLY A 134 -8.81 -17.92 9.90
C GLY A 134 -8.24 -16.63 10.50
N PRO A 135 -7.24 -16.04 9.84
CA PRO A 135 -6.72 -14.74 10.25
C PRO A 135 -7.83 -13.69 10.25
N LEU A 136 -7.84 -12.82 11.27
CA LEU A 136 -8.84 -11.77 11.40
C LEU A 136 -8.72 -10.78 10.22
N ILE A 137 -9.80 -10.63 9.47
CA ILE A 137 -9.92 -9.68 8.37
C ILE A 137 -10.25 -8.30 8.95
N ARG A 138 -9.46 -7.29 8.58
CA ARG A 138 -9.70 -5.89 8.93
C ARG A 138 -9.31 -5.03 7.73
N LEU A 139 -9.92 -3.86 7.57
CA LEU A 139 -9.50 -2.94 6.51
C LEU A 139 -7.97 -2.72 6.53
N GLY A 140 -7.31 -3.00 5.41
CA GLY A 140 -5.85 -2.92 5.27
C GLY A 140 -5.07 -4.14 5.75
N MET A 141 -5.70 -5.18 6.30
CA MET A 141 -5.05 -6.38 6.83
C MET A 141 -5.81 -7.66 6.47
N ASN A 142 -5.11 -8.65 5.92
CA ASN A 142 -5.71 -9.93 5.51
C ASN A 142 -6.92 -9.76 4.56
N MET A 143 -6.93 -8.70 3.74
CA MET A 143 -8.10 -8.34 2.93
C MET A 143 -8.19 -9.23 1.68
N PRO A 144 -9.18 -10.11 1.56
CA PRO A 144 -9.36 -10.90 0.35
C PRO A 144 -9.78 -10.00 -0.82
N ALA A 145 -9.19 -10.23 -1.99
CA ALA A 145 -9.49 -9.50 -3.20
C ALA A 145 -9.25 -10.36 -4.44
N ARG A 146 -9.70 -9.89 -5.60
CA ARG A 146 -9.32 -10.44 -6.90
C ARG A 146 -8.45 -9.44 -7.64
N ALA A 147 -7.24 -9.84 -8.01
CA ALA A 147 -6.33 -9.00 -8.79
C ALA A 147 -6.52 -9.30 -10.28
N ALA A 148 -7.07 -8.33 -11.02
CA ALA A 148 -7.19 -8.41 -12.47
C ALA A 148 -6.01 -7.69 -13.13
N ARG A 149 -5.26 -8.39 -13.99
CA ARG A 149 -4.17 -7.75 -14.74
C ARG A 149 -4.70 -6.76 -15.76
N MET A 150 -4.14 -5.55 -15.77
CA MET A 150 -4.39 -4.57 -16.81
C MET A 150 -3.65 -4.98 -18.08
N CYS A 151 -4.37 -5.23 -19.17
CA CYS A 151 -3.76 -5.45 -20.48
C CYS A 151 -3.01 -4.18 -20.90
N SER A 152 -1.67 -4.23 -20.89
CA SER A 152 -0.87 -3.18 -21.51
C SER A 152 -1.08 -3.25 -23.02
N GLY A 153 -1.81 -2.29 -23.58
CA GLY A 153 -2.03 -2.19 -25.01
C GLY A 153 -0.70 -2.17 -25.77
N LYS A 154 -0.34 -3.31 -26.37
CA LYS A 154 0.60 -3.38 -27.49
C LYS A 154 -0.21 -3.74 -28.72
N SER A 155 -0.41 -2.76 -29.60
CA SER A 155 -0.73 -3.03 -31.00
C SER A 155 0.45 -3.77 -31.62
N ASN A 156 0.22 -4.97 -32.14
CA ASN A 156 0.36 -5.27 -33.57
C ASN A 156 0.00 -6.75 -33.84
N ASN A 157 -1.08 -6.93 -34.60
CA ASN A 157 -1.50 -8.11 -35.37
C ASN A 157 -1.05 -9.50 -34.87
N SER A 158 -1.83 -10.07 -33.97
CA SER A 158 -2.08 -11.51 -33.95
C SER A 158 -3.51 -11.76 -33.49
N THR A 159 -4.13 -12.77 -34.08
CA THR A 159 -5.52 -13.24 -33.98
C THR A 159 -6.22 -13.08 -32.61
N PRO A 160 -7.54 -12.85 -32.60
CA PRO A 160 -8.34 -12.72 -31.38
C PRO A 160 -8.60 -14.11 -30.78
N SER A 161 -7.61 -14.64 -30.05
CA SER A 161 -7.90 -15.62 -29.00
C SER A 161 -8.38 -14.83 -27.79
N GLU A 162 -9.53 -15.21 -27.26
CA GLU A 162 -10.21 -14.55 -26.14
C GLU A 162 -9.23 -14.13 -25.03
N ASN A 163 -9.05 -12.81 -24.87
CA ASN A 163 -8.26 -12.22 -23.80
C ASN A 163 -9.00 -12.44 -22.48
N THR A 164 -8.89 -13.63 -21.89
CA THR A 164 -9.25 -13.85 -20.50
C THR A 164 -8.23 -13.05 -19.69
N SER A 165 -8.62 -11.87 -19.22
CA SER A 165 -7.85 -11.13 -18.22
C SER A 165 -7.52 -12.11 -17.10
N GLU A 166 -6.23 -12.39 -16.87
CA GLU A 166 -5.80 -13.24 -15.78
C GLU A 166 -6.25 -12.59 -14.47
N ILE A 167 -7.28 -13.17 -13.86
CA ILE A 167 -7.78 -12.79 -12.54
C ILE A 167 -7.23 -13.81 -11.55
N SER A 168 -6.57 -13.34 -10.51
CA SER A 168 -6.04 -14.19 -9.44
C SER A 168 -6.67 -13.81 -8.11
N ASP A 169 -6.95 -14.81 -7.27
CA ASP A 169 -7.34 -14.56 -5.89
C ASP A 169 -6.11 -14.15 -5.07
N VAL A 170 -6.26 -13.08 -4.30
CA VAL A 170 -5.15 -12.48 -3.56
C VAL A 170 -5.58 -12.06 -2.16
N ILE A 171 -4.58 -11.88 -1.30
CA ILE A 171 -4.71 -11.25 0.00
C ILE A 171 -3.91 -9.95 -0.02
N LEU A 172 -4.55 -8.86 0.40
CA LEU A 172 -3.99 -7.52 0.44
C LEU A 172 -3.68 -7.08 1.87
N TYR A 173 -2.56 -6.39 1.99
CA TYR A 173 -2.19 -5.60 3.16
C TYR A 173 -1.89 -4.19 2.68
N PHE A 174 -2.46 -3.17 3.31
CA PHE A 174 -2.18 -1.80 2.92
C PHE A 174 -2.38 -0.81 4.05
N GLY A 175 -1.73 0.33 3.90
CA GLY A 175 -1.86 1.46 4.83
C GLY A 175 -1.19 2.71 4.27
N ILE A 176 -1.63 3.87 4.75
CA ILE A 176 -0.99 5.14 4.42
C ILE A 176 0.31 5.26 5.23
N ILE A 177 1.40 5.61 4.56
CA ILE A 177 2.74 5.79 5.14
C ILE A 177 3.30 7.18 4.84
N ASP A 178 4.45 7.51 5.43
CA ASP A 178 5.17 8.78 5.25
C ASP A 178 4.38 10.04 5.62
N ILE A 179 3.53 9.94 6.65
CA ILE A 179 2.61 11.02 7.09
C ILE A 179 3.25 12.13 7.94
N LEU A 180 4.57 12.11 8.17
CA LEU A 180 5.24 13.08 9.05
C LEU A 180 5.94 14.21 8.26
N GLN A 181 5.63 14.34 6.98
CA GLN A 181 6.17 15.38 6.12
C GLN A 181 5.20 16.56 6.07
N ASP A 182 5.43 17.53 6.95
CA ASP A 182 4.70 18.79 6.94
C ASP A 182 5.08 19.61 5.71
N TYR A 183 4.09 20.23 5.07
CA TYR A 183 4.34 21.17 4.00
C TYR A 183 4.92 22.48 4.53
N ASP A 184 6.24 22.61 4.44
CA ASP A 184 6.92 23.85 4.84
C ASP A 184 6.56 25.01 3.89
N ILE A 185 6.12 26.12 4.48
CA ILE A 185 5.54 27.32 3.85
C ILE A 185 6.48 27.93 2.80
N SER A 186 7.79 27.67 2.90
CA SER A 186 8.82 28.04 1.92
C SER A 186 8.53 27.53 0.50
N LYS A 187 7.78 26.42 0.35
CA LYS A 187 7.34 25.90 -0.96
C LYS A 187 6.20 26.69 -1.58
N ARG A 188 5.37 27.43 -0.82
CA ARG A 188 4.27 28.26 -1.37
C ARG A 188 4.77 29.38 -2.29
N ILE A 189 5.94 29.94 -1.96
CA ILE A 189 6.58 30.99 -2.77
C ILE A 189 7.12 30.38 -4.07
N GLU A 190 7.67 29.17 -4.02
CA GLU A 190 8.18 28.47 -5.19
C GLU A 190 7.03 27.91 -6.08
N HIS A 191 5.92 27.50 -5.48
CA HIS A 191 4.75 26.94 -6.16
C HIS A 191 3.98 27.98 -6.97
N ALA A 192 3.76 29.18 -6.40
CA ALA A 192 3.17 30.31 -7.11
C ALA A 192 4.02 30.75 -8.32
N TYR A 193 5.33 30.54 -8.26
CA TYR A 193 6.25 30.85 -9.36
C TYR A 193 6.27 29.74 -10.44
N LYS A 194 6.21 28.46 -10.06
CA LYS A 194 6.26 27.31 -10.98
C LYS A 194 4.90 26.92 -11.60
N SER A 195 3.78 27.25 -10.95
CA SER A 195 2.43 27.02 -11.51
C SER A 195 2.13 27.84 -12.76
N LEU A 196 3.01 28.78 -13.13
CA LEU A 196 2.93 29.53 -14.38
C LEU A 196 3.41 28.73 -15.61
N GLN A 197 4.12 27.60 -15.42
CA GLN A 197 4.81 26.92 -16.53
C GLN A 197 4.61 25.39 -16.64
N VAL A 198 3.98 24.69 -15.70
CA VAL A 198 3.81 23.21 -15.78
C VAL A 198 2.45 22.76 -15.23
N ASP A 199 1.87 21.72 -15.83
CA ASP A 199 0.59 21.11 -15.44
C ASP A 199 0.63 20.62 -13.96
N PRO A 200 -0.18 21.21 -13.06
CA PRO A 200 -0.16 20.92 -11.62
C PRO A 200 -0.41 19.46 -11.28
N THR A 201 -1.08 18.71 -12.15
CA THR A 201 -1.45 17.30 -11.88
C THR A 201 -0.26 16.34 -11.88
N SER A 202 0.83 16.72 -12.55
CA SER A 202 2.00 15.86 -12.80
C SER A 202 3.03 15.81 -11.67
N ILE A 203 3.01 16.78 -10.74
CA ILE A 203 4.06 17.01 -9.73
C ILE A 203 3.56 16.66 -8.32
N SER A 204 4.38 15.98 -7.51
CA SER A 204 3.99 15.54 -6.15
C SER A 204 3.87 16.68 -5.13
N ALA A 205 4.73 17.71 -5.20
CA ALA A 205 4.61 18.91 -4.37
C ALA A 205 3.55 19.84 -4.98
N VAL A 206 2.30 19.75 -4.53
CA VAL A 206 1.16 20.60 -4.93
C VAL A 206 0.46 21.17 -3.71
N ASP A 207 -0.61 21.92 -3.87
CA ASP A 207 -1.47 22.29 -2.74
C ASP A 207 -2.03 21.01 -2.05
N PRO A 208 -2.10 20.92 -0.70
CA PRO A 208 -2.58 19.72 0.01
C PRO A 208 -3.93 19.21 -0.47
N LYS A 209 -4.84 20.11 -0.85
CA LYS A 209 -6.16 19.73 -1.39
C LYS A 209 -6.08 19.09 -2.77
N LEU A 210 -5.17 19.59 -3.62
CA LEU A 210 -4.91 18.98 -4.93
C LEU A 210 -4.21 17.62 -4.77
N TYR A 211 -3.29 17.51 -3.82
CA TYR A 211 -2.64 16.25 -3.48
C TYR A 211 -3.66 15.21 -3.03
N SER A 212 -4.47 15.54 -2.02
CA SER A 212 -5.45 14.64 -1.41
C SER A 212 -6.46 14.15 -2.46
N LYS A 213 -6.92 15.05 -3.33
CA LYS A 213 -7.85 14.71 -4.40
C LYS A 213 -7.22 13.75 -5.41
N ARG A 214 -6.04 14.07 -5.92
CA ARG A 214 -5.33 13.20 -6.89
C ARG A 214 -5.06 11.81 -6.31
N PHE A 215 -4.60 11.76 -5.07
CA PHE A 215 -4.34 10.52 -4.36
C PHE A 215 -5.60 9.67 -4.28
N ARG A 216 -6.71 10.23 -3.78
CA ARG A 216 -8.00 9.52 -3.71
C ARG A 216 -8.50 9.05 -5.07
N ASP A 217 -8.49 9.93 -6.06
CA ASP A 217 -8.95 9.60 -7.42
C ASP A 217 -8.14 8.44 -8.01
N PHE A 218 -6.82 8.40 -7.75
CA PHE A 218 -5.97 7.30 -8.17
C PHE A 218 -6.29 5.99 -7.43
N ILE A 219 -6.46 6.03 -6.11
CA ILE A 219 -6.78 4.83 -5.32
C ILE A 219 -8.16 4.28 -5.68
N HIS A 220 -9.16 5.14 -5.87
CA HIS A 220 -10.51 4.75 -6.33
C HIS A 220 -10.54 4.18 -7.75
N ARG A 221 -9.48 4.37 -8.54
CA ARG A 221 -9.35 3.78 -9.88
C ARG A 221 -8.73 2.38 -9.85
N ILE A 222 -7.86 2.10 -8.88
CA ILE A 222 -7.17 0.81 -8.77
C ILE A 222 -7.92 -0.17 -7.87
N PHE A 223 -8.76 0.32 -6.95
CA PHE A 223 -9.71 -0.49 -6.20
C PHE A 223 -11.10 -0.32 -6.78
N VAL A 224 -11.79 -1.42 -7.05
CA VAL A 224 -13.17 -1.41 -7.59
C VAL A 224 -14.01 -2.44 -6.85
N GLU A 225 -15.33 -2.29 -6.93
CA GLU A 225 -16.29 -3.27 -6.44
C GLU A 225 -16.26 -4.54 -7.32
N ASP A 226 -16.23 -5.72 -6.70
CA ASP A 226 -16.40 -7.00 -7.38
C ASP A 226 -17.88 -7.23 -7.67
N THR A 227 -18.27 -7.00 -8.92
CA THR A 227 -19.64 -7.17 -9.46
C THR A 227 -19.90 -8.57 -9.95
#